data_AF-A0A7Y2C1T5-F1
#
_entry.id   AF-A0A7Y2C1T5-F1
#
_cell.length_a   1.000
_cell.length_b   1.000
_cell.length_c   1.000
_cell.angle_alpha   90.00
_cell.angle_beta   90.00
_cell.angle_gamma   90.00
#
_symmetry.space_group_name_H-M   'P 1'
#
loop_
_entity.id
_entity.type
_entity.pdbx_description
1 polymer ?
#
loop_
_entity_poly.entity_id
_entity_poly.type
_entity_poly.pdbx_seq_one_letter_code
_entity_poly.pdbx_strand_id
1 'polypeptide(L)'
;MINWEAYGDLVVIGILALFVLLEMISGALGRTKRTTNDWIMEFGVYIVLGLLIKPGIVISAVLLGNHFLAEFQHTLTNSSLWLSIPLYLFGDDLVQYCYHRYAHSNSFLWKLHRPHHQAEEMGFFVSYRNAGLYYLMMPNIWWMGLITFLGGAQAVAIGLAIKQLVIISSHSTVAYDKLLYKFKVLRPLAFLLQRVIVTPAFHHSHHGKSQLDGVSDPNGNFGNMFSIWDQILGTASFRREFPESYGLENDPKEKWTAQFFYPAVASADPASEISRGFKKQDHRTEEPSKLELEKGKAYLWCRCGLSANQPFCDGSHHGTKYKPLRFEAKRSGKANLCQCKRTGTEPFCDGSHQMKSRST
;
A
#
# COMPACT_ATOMS: atom_id res chain seq x y z
N MET A 1 9.72 -28.20 -24.05
CA MET A 1 9.08 -27.47 -22.94
C MET A 1 10.00 -26.33 -22.54
N ILE A 2 9.50 -25.12 -22.35
CA ILE A 2 10.32 -23.96 -21.93
C ILE A 2 10.73 -24.18 -20.47
N ASN A 3 12.02 -24.02 -20.15
CA ASN A 3 12.53 -24.14 -18.78
C ASN A 3 12.22 -22.87 -17.97
N TRP A 4 10.97 -22.74 -17.51
CA TRP A 4 10.50 -21.55 -16.80
C TRP A 4 11.28 -21.25 -15.51
N GLU A 5 11.94 -22.24 -14.91
CA GLU A 5 12.79 -22.04 -13.73
C GLU A 5 14.03 -21.22 -14.06
N ALA A 6 14.63 -21.44 -15.25
CA ALA A 6 15.77 -20.67 -15.72
C ALA A 6 15.39 -19.32 -16.36
N TYR A 7 14.20 -19.22 -16.95
CA TYR A 7 13.76 -18.02 -17.68
C TYR A 7 12.87 -17.07 -16.87
N GLY A 8 12.32 -17.49 -15.72
CA GLY A 8 11.42 -16.66 -14.91
C GLY A 8 12.03 -15.32 -14.51
N ASP A 9 13.29 -15.34 -14.04
CA ASP A 9 14.01 -14.12 -13.67
C ASP A 9 14.30 -13.23 -14.89
N LEU A 10 14.60 -13.82 -16.05
CA LEU A 10 14.80 -13.08 -17.30
C LEU A 10 13.50 -12.41 -17.76
N VAL A 11 12.34 -13.03 -17.55
CA VAL A 11 11.04 -12.42 -17.85
C VAL A 11 10.78 -11.24 -16.93
N VAL A 12 11.06 -11.34 -15.63
CA VAL A 12 10.91 -10.22 -14.69
C VAL A 12 11.87 -9.07 -15.04
N ILE A 13 13.12 -9.37 -15.38
CA ILE A 13 14.08 -8.38 -15.86
C ILE A 13 13.58 -7.74 -17.16
N GLY A 14 13.00 -8.51 -18.08
CA GLY A 14 12.40 -8.01 -19.31
C GLY A 14 11.21 -7.07 -19.06
N ILE A 15 10.34 -7.40 -18.09
CA ILE A 15 9.24 -6.51 -17.66
C ILE A 15 9.81 -5.20 -17.09
N LEU A 16 10.82 -5.26 -16.23
CA LEU A 16 11.47 -4.06 -15.71
C LEU A 16 12.09 -3.22 -16.83
N ALA A 17 12.84 -3.84 -17.74
CA ALA A 17 13.44 -3.15 -18.88
C ALA A 17 12.39 -2.48 -19.78
N LEU A 18 11.24 -3.14 -19.98
CA LEU A 18 10.10 -2.56 -20.70
C LEU A 18 9.59 -1.30 -20.00
N PHE A 19 9.33 -1.33 -18.69
CA PHE A 19 8.82 -0.16 -17.98
C PHE A 19 9.87 0.95 -17.84
N VAL A 20 11.15 0.62 -17.69
CA VAL A 20 12.24 1.60 -17.82
C VAL A 20 12.14 2.32 -19.16
N LEU A 21 12.06 1.57 -20.26
CA LEU A 21 11.98 2.14 -21.61
C LEU A 21 10.73 3.01 -21.78
N LEU A 22 9.57 2.55 -21.31
CA LEU A 22 8.31 3.31 -21.40
C LEU A 22 8.38 4.63 -20.60
N GLU A 23 8.97 4.60 -19.41
CA GLU A 23 9.14 5.81 -18.58
C GLU A 23 10.26 6.74 -19.10
N MET A 24 11.26 6.21 -19.80
CA MET A 24 12.23 7.01 -20.56
C MET A 24 11.54 7.72 -21.74
N ILE A 25 10.77 6.97 -22.54
CA ILE A 25 10.06 7.50 -23.72
C ILE A 25 9.02 8.56 -23.32
N SER A 26 8.32 8.38 -22.19
CA SER A 26 7.37 9.37 -21.68
C SER A 26 8.06 10.64 -21.11
N GLY A 27 9.39 10.59 -20.96
CA GLY A 27 10.20 11.61 -20.31
C GLY A 27 9.99 11.70 -18.79
N ALA A 28 9.32 10.72 -18.17
CA ALA A 28 9.10 10.70 -16.72
C ALA A 28 10.42 10.69 -15.94
N LEU A 29 11.37 9.86 -16.39
CA LEU A 29 12.70 9.77 -15.76
C LEU A 29 13.52 11.06 -15.90
N GLY A 30 13.35 11.81 -17.00
CA GLY A 30 14.03 13.10 -17.17
C GLY A 30 13.43 14.23 -16.33
N ARG A 31 12.19 14.08 -15.87
CA ARG A 31 11.47 15.08 -15.05
C ARG A 31 11.45 14.75 -13.55
N THR A 32 12.00 13.59 -13.15
CA THR A 32 11.93 13.12 -11.77
C THR A 32 12.70 14.04 -10.83
N LYS A 33 12.16 14.22 -9.62
CA LYS A 33 12.79 14.94 -8.51
C LYS A 33 13.31 14.00 -7.42
N ARG A 34 13.30 12.69 -7.67
CA ARG A 34 13.88 11.66 -6.79
C ARG A 34 15.29 12.02 -6.38
N THR A 35 15.51 12.01 -5.07
CA THR A 35 16.83 12.23 -4.49
C THR A 35 17.67 10.96 -4.51
N THR A 36 18.96 11.05 -4.22
CA THR A 36 19.80 9.86 -3.99
C THR A 36 19.22 8.94 -2.91
N ASN A 37 18.58 9.52 -1.89
CA ASN A 37 17.90 8.77 -0.84
C ASN A 37 16.78 7.90 -1.39
N ASP A 38 16.00 8.45 -2.34
CA ASP A 38 14.91 7.73 -2.98
C ASP A 38 15.41 6.61 -3.88
N TRP A 39 16.46 6.88 -4.68
CA TRP A 39 17.06 5.86 -5.54
C TRP A 39 17.66 4.70 -4.74
N ILE A 40 18.26 4.96 -3.58
CA ILE A 40 18.74 3.88 -2.69
C ILE A 40 17.56 3.07 -2.15
N MET A 41 16.49 3.74 -1.70
CA MET A 41 15.30 3.05 -1.18
C MET A 41 14.52 2.28 -2.25
N GLU A 42 14.64 2.66 -3.51
CA GLU A 42 13.97 2.02 -4.64
C GLU A 42 14.86 0.93 -5.27
N PHE A 43 15.96 1.33 -5.90
CA PHE A 43 16.86 0.42 -6.61
C PHE A 43 17.73 -0.41 -5.65
N GLY A 44 18.30 0.21 -4.62
CA GLY A 44 19.14 -0.51 -3.65
C GLY A 44 18.37 -1.60 -2.92
N VAL A 45 17.13 -1.29 -2.51
CA VAL A 45 16.24 -2.27 -1.86
C VAL A 45 15.80 -3.36 -2.82
N TYR A 46 15.53 -3.04 -4.08
CA TYR A 46 15.27 -4.05 -5.12
C TYR A 46 16.42 -5.08 -5.22
N ILE A 47 17.68 -4.61 -5.23
CA ILE A 47 18.85 -5.49 -5.29
C ILE A 47 18.95 -6.36 -4.02
N VAL A 48 18.79 -5.78 -2.83
CA VAL A 48 18.84 -6.54 -1.58
C VAL A 48 17.70 -7.55 -1.48
N LEU A 49 16.50 -7.18 -1.92
CA LEU A 49 15.35 -8.07 -1.96
C LEU A 49 15.61 -9.25 -2.90
N GLY A 50 16.04 -8.98 -4.13
CA GLY A 50 16.25 -9.99 -5.17
C GLY A 50 17.42 -10.93 -4.89
N LEU A 51 18.52 -10.42 -4.35
CA LEU A 51 19.76 -11.20 -4.17
C LEU A 51 19.90 -11.81 -2.77
N LEU A 52 19.29 -11.23 -1.74
CA LEU A 52 19.50 -11.67 -0.35
C LEU A 52 18.20 -12.12 0.32
N ILE A 53 17.20 -11.25 0.46
CA ILE A 53 16.01 -11.53 1.27
C ILE A 53 15.18 -12.66 0.65
N LYS A 54 14.84 -12.55 -0.64
CA LYS A 54 13.99 -13.53 -1.33
C LYS A 54 14.68 -14.91 -1.42
N PRO A 55 15.94 -15.05 -1.88
CA PRO A 55 16.64 -16.34 -1.85
C PRO A 55 16.81 -16.89 -0.43
N GLY A 56 17.14 -16.04 0.55
CA GLY A 56 17.28 -16.45 1.94
C GLY A 56 15.99 -17.04 2.53
N ILE A 57 14.84 -16.42 2.24
CA ILE A 57 13.53 -16.96 2.65
C ILE A 57 13.24 -18.29 1.96
N VAL A 58 13.46 -18.40 0.64
CA VAL A 58 13.17 -19.65 -0.09
C VAL A 58 14.03 -20.79 0.43
N ILE A 59 15.34 -20.57 0.61
CA ILE A 59 16.26 -21.56 1.18
C ILE A 59 15.79 -21.95 2.58
N SER A 60 15.46 -20.97 3.42
CA SER A 60 14.98 -21.24 4.78
C SER A 60 13.68 -22.05 4.78
N ALA A 61 12.71 -21.71 3.92
CA ALA A 61 11.44 -22.42 3.79
C ALA A 61 11.65 -23.87 3.32
N VAL A 62 12.56 -24.11 2.38
CA VAL A 62 12.91 -25.46 1.92
C VAL A 62 13.61 -26.26 3.02
N LEU A 63 14.55 -25.67 3.75
CA LEU A 63 15.24 -26.34 4.87
C LEU A 63 14.27 -26.68 6.00
N LEU A 64 13.38 -25.76 6.37
CA LEU A 64 12.34 -26.00 7.36
C LEU A 64 11.33 -27.06 6.89
N GLY A 65 10.91 -27.00 5.63
CA GLY A 65 10.05 -28.01 5.01
C GLY A 65 10.68 -29.40 5.04
N ASN A 66 11.95 -29.52 4.65
CA ASN A 66 12.68 -30.79 4.71
C ASN A 66 12.83 -31.33 6.15
N HIS A 67 12.86 -30.46 7.15
CA HIS A 67 13.01 -30.89 8.55
C HIS A 67 11.67 -31.27 9.20
N PHE A 68 10.61 -30.49 8.95
CA PHE A 68 9.32 -30.63 9.64
C PHE A 68 8.21 -31.28 8.81
N LEU A 69 8.32 -31.27 7.49
CA LEU A 69 7.25 -31.62 6.54
C LEU A 69 7.78 -32.46 5.37
N ALA A 70 8.85 -33.24 5.59
CA ALA A 70 9.58 -33.96 4.54
C ALA A 70 8.66 -34.85 3.68
N GLU A 71 7.63 -35.43 4.27
CA GLU A 71 6.63 -36.26 3.60
C GLU A 71 5.80 -35.51 2.54
N PHE A 72 5.75 -34.18 2.59
CA PHE A 72 5.03 -33.34 1.63
C PHE A 72 5.92 -32.79 0.52
N GLN A 73 7.23 -33.01 0.59
CA GLN A 73 8.18 -32.52 -0.41
C GLN A 73 7.79 -33.07 -1.80
N HIS A 74 7.83 -32.21 -2.82
CA HIS A 74 7.53 -32.58 -4.21
C HIS A 74 6.12 -33.12 -4.52
N THR A 75 5.16 -32.99 -3.60
CA THR A 75 3.77 -33.43 -3.81
C THR A 75 3.05 -32.73 -4.99
N LEU A 76 3.46 -31.52 -5.35
CA LEU A 76 2.92 -30.75 -6.48
C LEU A 76 3.67 -30.97 -7.80
N THR A 77 4.77 -31.75 -7.84
CA THR A 77 5.61 -31.91 -9.05
C THR A 77 4.83 -32.39 -10.27
N ASN A 78 3.89 -33.33 -10.09
CA ASN A 78 3.07 -33.87 -11.17
C ASN A 78 1.70 -33.18 -11.30
N SER A 79 1.45 -32.13 -10.52
CA SER A 79 0.19 -31.39 -10.59
C SER A 79 0.11 -30.56 -11.87
N SER A 80 -1.09 -30.50 -12.44
CA SER A 80 -1.35 -29.67 -13.63
C SER A 80 -1.03 -28.20 -13.35
N LEU A 81 -0.25 -27.56 -14.24
CA LEU A 81 0.03 -26.12 -14.14
C LEU A 81 -1.24 -25.26 -14.18
N TRP A 82 -2.31 -25.74 -14.82
CA TRP A 82 -3.62 -25.07 -14.81
C TRP A 82 -4.26 -25.00 -13.42
N LEU A 83 -3.87 -25.87 -12.49
CA LEU A 83 -4.29 -25.85 -11.10
C LEU A 83 -3.24 -25.18 -10.21
N SER A 84 -1.96 -25.52 -10.40
CA SER A 84 -0.87 -25.03 -9.57
C SER A 84 -0.65 -23.51 -9.71
N ILE A 85 -0.82 -22.93 -10.91
CA ILE A 85 -0.65 -21.48 -11.12
C ILE A 85 -1.74 -20.69 -10.39
N PRO A 86 -3.06 -20.97 -10.57
CA PRO A 86 -4.08 -20.29 -9.78
C PRO A 86 -3.91 -20.51 -8.28
N LEU A 87 -3.60 -21.74 -7.83
CA LEU A 87 -3.35 -22.02 -6.41
C LEU A 87 -2.25 -21.10 -5.85
N TYR A 88 -1.13 -21.02 -6.56
CA TYR A 88 -0.03 -20.14 -6.18
C TYR A 88 -0.48 -18.68 -6.15
N LEU A 89 -1.04 -18.16 -7.25
CA LEU A 89 -1.41 -16.75 -7.41
C LEU A 89 -2.46 -16.27 -6.41
N PHE A 90 -3.53 -17.04 -6.20
CA PHE A 90 -4.58 -16.66 -5.25
C PHE A 90 -4.08 -16.73 -3.80
N GLY A 91 -3.30 -17.75 -3.45
CA GLY A 91 -2.71 -17.86 -2.11
C GLY A 91 -1.73 -16.73 -1.82
N ASP A 92 -0.82 -16.48 -2.76
CA ASP A 92 0.19 -15.42 -2.71
C ASP A 92 -0.44 -14.02 -2.60
N ASP A 93 -1.41 -13.70 -3.45
CA ASP A 93 -2.06 -12.38 -3.44
C ASP A 93 -2.96 -12.19 -2.20
N LEU A 94 -3.65 -13.24 -1.72
CA LEU A 94 -4.48 -13.17 -0.51
C LEU A 94 -3.64 -12.86 0.74
N VAL A 95 -2.56 -13.61 0.97
CA VAL A 95 -1.74 -13.38 2.16
C VAL A 95 -1.02 -12.03 2.10
N GLN A 96 -0.67 -11.55 0.89
CA GLN A 96 -0.13 -10.20 0.72
C GLN A 96 -1.19 -9.12 0.95
N TYR A 97 -2.41 -9.28 0.44
CA TYR A 97 -3.53 -8.38 0.71
C TYR A 97 -3.77 -8.22 2.21
N CYS A 98 -3.83 -9.35 2.94
CA CYS A 98 -4.03 -9.35 4.39
C CYS A 98 -2.89 -8.63 5.12
N TYR A 99 -1.65 -8.90 4.73
CA TYR A 99 -0.47 -8.26 5.30
C TYR A 99 -0.45 -6.75 5.02
N HIS A 100 -0.74 -6.34 3.79
CA HIS A 100 -0.78 -4.96 3.37
C HIS A 100 -1.88 -4.18 4.11
N ARG A 101 -3.10 -4.71 4.15
CA ARG A 101 -4.19 -4.13 4.94
C ARG A 101 -3.86 -4.03 6.43
N TYR A 102 -3.22 -5.05 6.99
CA TYR A 102 -2.80 -5.02 8.38
C TYR A 102 -1.71 -3.97 8.63
N ALA A 103 -0.77 -3.80 7.70
CA ALA A 103 0.25 -2.76 7.76
C ALA A 103 -0.35 -1.35 7.85
N HIS A 104 -1.48 -1.10 7.20
CA HIS A 104 -2.19 0.18 7.30
C HIS A 104 -2.93 0.40 8.63
N SER A 105 -3.17 -0.65 9.41
CA SER A 105 -3.94 -0.59 10.67
C SER A 105 -3.14 -0.94 11.92
N ASN A 106 -1.88 -1.33 11.76
CA ASN A 106 -0.95 -1.68 12.83
C ASN A 106 0.24 -0.71 12.85
N SER A 107 0.51 -0.09 14.01
CA SER A 107 1.56 0.93 14.15
C SER A 107 2.96 0.43 13.81
N PHE A 108 3.30 -0.81 14.15
CA PHE A 108 4.64 -1.36 13.89
C PHE A 108 4.83 -1.66 12.40
N LEU A 109 3.90 -2.40 11.79
CA LEU A 109 3.98 -2.71 10.37
C LEU A 109 3.81 -1.47 9.49
N TRP A 110 3.00 -0.49 9.91
CA TRP A 110 2.91 0.80 9.24
C TRP A 110 4.29 1.44 9.13
N LYS A 111 5.09 1.47 10.19
CA LYS A 111 6.44 2.07 10.15
C LYS A 111 7.37 1.38 9.15
N LEU A 112 7.21 0.07 8.96
CA LEU A 112 7.97 -0.71 7.97
C LEU A 112 7.47 -0.49 6.54
N HIS A 113 6.17 -0.24 6.37
CA HIS A 113 5.53 0.02 5.09
C HIS A 113 5.53 1.50 4.69
N ARG A 114 5.65 2.42 5.65
CA ARG A 114 5.61 3.87 5.50
C ARG A 114 6.55 4.38 4.41
N PRO A 115 7.79 3.86 4.24
CA PRO A 115 8.66 4.25 3.13
C PRO A 115 7.96 4.16 1.77
N HIS A 116 7.08 3.18 1.56
CA HIS A 116 6.29 3.01 0.34
C HIS A 116 5.39 4.21 0.06
N HIS A 117 4.61 4.62 1.05
CA HIS A 117 3.69 5.77 0.96
C HIS A 117 4.39 7.13 1.06
N GLN A 118 5.66 7.16 1.44
CA GLN A 118 6.45 8.38 1.49
C GLN A 118 6.85 8.87 0.08
N ALA A 119 6.78 8.02 -0.95
CA ALA A 119 7.11 8.40 -2.31
C ALA A 119 6.16 9.51 -2.83
N GLU A 120 6.72 10.66 -3.21
CA GLU A 120 5.97 11.79 -3.78
C GLU A 120 5.77 11.66 -5.30
N GLU A 121 6.49 10.73 -5.91
CA GLU A 121 6.39 10.41 -7.33
C GLU A 121 6.12 8.92 -7.48
N MET A 122 5.09 8.57 -8.25
CA MET A 122 4.89 7.21 -8.71
C MET A 122 5.98 6.82 -9.73
N GLY A 123 6.10 5.53 -9.99
CA GLY A 123 7.12 4.99 -10.87
C GLY A 123 7.29 3.48 -10.67
N PHE A 124 7.74 2.80 -11.70
CA PHE A 124 7.85 1.34 -11.73
C PHE A 124 8.70 0.76 -10.59
N PHE A 125 9.66 1.51 -10.03
CA PHE A 125 10.50 1.07 -8.91
C PHE A 125 9.87 1.30 -7.52
N VAL A 126 8.80 2.08 -7.40
CA VAL A 126 8.11 2.34 -6.12
C VAL A 126 7.56 1.04 -5.52
N SER A 127 7.28 0.02 -6.35
CA SER A 127 6.90 -1.32 -5.92
C SER A 127 7.91 -2.00 -4.99
N TYR A 128 9.17 -1.55 -4.98
CA TYR A 128 10.24 -2.11 -4.15
C TYR A 128 10.62 -1.24 -2.95
N ARG A 129 9.96 -0.10 -2.76
CA ARG A 129 10.27 0.86 -1.70
C ARG A 129 9.62 0.49 -0.36
N ASN A 130 10.25 -0.36 0.44
CA ASN A 130 9.84 -0.67 1.81
C ASN A 130 11.05 -0.87 2.73
N ALA A 131 10.83 -0.96 4.05
CA ALA A 131 11.86 -1.40 4.97
C ALA A 131 12.28 -2.86 4.68
N GLY A 132 13.54 -3.22 4.95
CA GLY A 132 14.02 -4.58 4.72
C GLY A 132 13.27 -5.62 5.56
N LEU A 133 12.98 -5.29 6.82
CA LEU A 133 12.19 -6.14 7.72
C LEU A 133 10.75 -6.33 7.23
N TYR A 134 10.18 -5.37 6.48
CA TYR A 134 8.85 -5.53 5.88
C TYR A 134 8.82 -6.73 4.94
N TYR A 135 9.82 -6.86 4.06
CA TYR A 135 9.94 -7.99 3.13
C TYR A 135 10.28 -9.29 3.85
N LEU A 136 11.13 -9.24 4.89
CA LEU A 136 11.46 -10.44 5.65
C LEU A 136 10.22 -11.08 6.29
N MET A 137 9.30 -10.24 6.78
CA MET A 137 8.03 -10.66 7.41
C MET A 137 6.89 -10.86 6.41
N MET A 138 7.11 -10.59 5.13
CA MET A 138 6.06 -10.59 4.11
C MET A 138 5.64 -12.03 3.77
N PRO A 139 4.42 -12.47 4.12
CA PRO A 139 4.05 -13.89 4.09
C PRO A 139 3.99 -14.50 2.69
N ASN A 140 3.77 -13.70 1.65
CA ASN A 140 3.68 -14.22 0.30
C ASN A 140 5.06 -14.66 -0.27
N ILE A 141 6.16 -14.10 0.24
CA ILE A 141 7.52 -14.58 -0.09
C ILE A 141 7.79 -15.95 0.58
N TRP A 142 7.25 -16.17 1.78
CA TRP A 142 7.29 -17.47 2.45
C TRP A 142 6.37 -18.49 1.76
N TRP A 143 5.19 -18.06 1.29
CA TRP A 143 4.31 -18.87 0.46
C TRP A 143 5.01 -19.35 -0.83
N MET A 144 5.75 -18.45 -1.49
CA MET A 144 6.59 -18.82 -2.63
C MET A 144 7.64 -19.89 -2.27
N GLY A 145 8.29 -19.79 -1.11
CA GLY A 145 9.20 -20.82 -0.60
C GLY A 145 8.51 -22.15 -0.34
N LEU A 146 7.32 -22.12 0.28
CA LEU A 146 6.50 -23.31 0.54
C LEU A 146 6.08 -24.00 -0.76
N ILE A 147 5.54 -23.28 -1.74
CA ILE A 147 5.12 -23.88 -3.02
C ILE A 147 6.34 -24.44 -3.78
N THR A 148 7.50 -23.78 -3.71
CA THR A 148 8.76 -24.32 -4.25
C THR A 148 9.14 -25.64 -3.58
N PHE A 149 9.11 -25.71 -2.24
CA PHE A 149 9.37 -26.94 -1.47
C PHE A 149 8.43 -28.09 -1.86
N LEU A 150 7.14 -27.79 -2.06
CA LEU A 150 6.16 -28.77 -2.51
C LEU A 150 6.36 -29.21 -3.98
N GLY A 151 7.35 -28.69 -4.70
CA GLY A 151 7.63 -29.05 -6.11
C GLY A 151 6.91 -28.18 -7.15
N GLY A 152 6.30 -27.06 -6.73
CA GLY A 152 5.57 -26.13 -7.60
C GLY A 152 6.43 -25.03 -8.23
N ALA A 153 7.74 -25.23 -8.38
CA ALA A 153 8.68 -24.19 -8.82
C ALA A 153 8.31 -23.54 -10.18
N GLN A 154 7.83 -24.35 -11.14
CA GLN A 154 7.36 -23.83 -12.44
C GLN A 154 6.13 -22.92 -12.30
N ALA A 155 5.17 -23.29 -11.43
CA ALA A 155 3.98 -22.48 -11.18
C ALA A 155 4.35 -21.16 -10.48
N VAL A 156 5.31 -21.21 -9.56
CA VAL A 156 5.90 -20.02 -8.92
C VAL A 156 6.53 -19.10 -9.97
N ALA A 157 7.39 -19.62 -10.84
CA ALA A 157 8.08 -18.81 -11.84
C ALA A 157 7.10 -18.08 -12.79
N ILE A 158 6.11 -18.81 -13.32
CA ILE A 158 5.08 -18.25 -14.20
C ILE A 158 4.19 -17.25 -13.44
N GLY A 159 3.75 -17.63 -12.24
CA GLY A 159 2.91 -16.77 -11.42
C GLY A 159 3.62 -15.47 -11.02
N LEU A 160 4.91 -15.54 -10.67
CA LEU A 160 5.72 -14.35 -10.40
C LEU A 160 5.81 -13.45 -11.63
N ALA A 161 6.03 -14.00 -12.83
CA ALA A 161 6.07 -13.18 -14.05
C ALA A 161 4.75 -12.42 -14.27
N ILE A 162 3.61 -13.10 -14.12
CA ILE A 162 2.27 -12.49 -14.23
C ILE A 162 2.08 -11.40 -13.16
N LYS A 163 2.39 -11.73 -11.91
CA LYS A 163 2.25 -10.81 -10.78
C LYS A 163 3.14 -9.58 -10.93
N GLN A 164 4.40 -9.75 -11.30
CA GLN A 164 5.32 -8.63 -11.51
C GLN A 164 4.86 -7.71 -12.64
N LEU A 165 4.29 -8.25 -13.72
CA LEU A 165 3.69 -7.42 -14.77
C LEU A 165 2.59 -6.52 -14.19
N VAL A 166 1.66 -7.06 -13.41
CA VAL A 166 0.56 -6.29 -12.83
C VAL A 166 1.09 -5.25 -11.83
N ILE A 167 1.93 -5.64 -10.88
CA ILE A 167 2.45 -4.75 -9.83
C ILE A 167 3.27 -3.61 -10.42
N ILE A 168 4.23 -3.93 -11.29
CA ILE A 168 5.09 -2.91 -11.90
C ILE A 168 4.22 -1.97 -12.73
N SER A 169 3.25 -2.50 -13.48
CA SER A 169 2.33 -1.66 -14.24
C SER A 169 1.48 -0.73 -13.38
N SER A 170 0.96 -1.22 -12.24
CA SER A 170 0.07 -0.47 -11.36
C SER A 170 0.77 0.61 -10.56
N HIS A 171 2.09 0.53 -10.39
CA HIS A 171 2.92 1.56 -9.76
C HIS A 171 3.59 2.50 -10.78
N SER A 172 3.70 2.09 -12.04
CA SER A 172 4.39 2.86 -13.08
C SER A 172 3.69 4.18 -13.39
N THR A 173 4.43 5.12 -13.97
CA THR A 173 3.82 6.34 -14.52
C THR A 173 3.00 6.08 -15.79
N VAL A 174 3.07 4.86 -16.35
CA VAL A 174 2.33 4.42 -17.54
C VAL A 174 0.89 4.07 -17.18
N ALA A 175 0.06 5.10 -17.09
CA ALA A 175 -1.36 5.01 -16.77
C ALA A 175 -2.21 4.50 -17.96
N TYR A 176 -1.98 3.25 -18.39
CA TYR A 176 -2.64 2.66 -19.56
C TYR A 176 -4.18 2.63 -19.47
N ASP A 177 -4.71 2.55 -18.26
CA ASP A 177 -6.15 2.53 -18.00
C ASP A 177 -6.84 3.88 -18.29
N LYS A 178 -6.09 5.00 -18.37
CA LYS A 178 -6.61 6.27 -18.92
C LYS A 178 -7.15 6.11 -20.34
N LEU A 179 -6.47 5.33 -21.18
CA LEU A 179 -6.92 5.08 -22.55
C LEU A 179 -8.21 4.26 -22.55
N LEU A 180 -8.32 3.28 -21.65
CA LEU A 180 -9.52 2.45 -21.48
C LEU A 180 -10.73 3.29 -21.06
N TYR A 181 -10.53 4.30 -20.20
CA TYR A 181 -11.60 5.20 -19.76
C TYR A 181 -11.98 6.26 -20.81
N LYS A 182 -11.01 6.70 -21.62
CA LYS A 182 -11.20 7.71 -22.67
C LYS A 182 -12.12 7.21 -23.79
N PHE A 183 -11.88 6.00 -24.29
CA PHE A 183 -12.63 5.47 -25.44
C PHE A 183 -13.85 4.66 -25.00
N LYS A 184 -15.05 5.10 -25.41
CA LYS A 184 -16.32 4.45 -25.03
C LYS A 184 -16.37 2.96 -25.37
N VAL A 185 -15.79 2.55 -26.50
CA VAL A 185 -15.74 1.14 -26.94
C VAL A 185 -14.93 0.25 -26.00
N LEU A 186 -13.97 0.80 -25.27
CA LEU A 186 -13.13 0.06 -24.32
C LEU A 186 -13.73 -0.03 -22.91
N ARG A 187 -14.89 0.61 -22.65
CA ARG A 187 -15.51 0.61 -21.31
C ARG A 187 -15.86 -0.77 -20.76
N PRO A 188 -16.38 -1.74 -21.55
CA PRO A 188 -16.63 -3.09 -21.04
C PRO A 188 -15.33 -3.79 -20.61
N LEU A 189 -14.26 -3.62 -21.38
CA LEU A 189 -12.94 -4.14 -21.04
C LEU A 189 -12.38 -3.45 -19.80
N ALA A 190 -12.49 -2.12 -19.70
CA ALA A 190 -12.08 -1.35 -18.53
C ALA A 190 -12.80 -1.84 -17.26
N PHE A 191 -14.12 -2.07 -17.35
CA PHE A 191 -14.93 -2.60 -16.28
C PHE A 191 -14.49 -4.01 -15.87
N LEU A 192 -14.24 -4.91 -16.81
CA LEU A 192 -13.76 -6.26 -16.50
C LEU A 192 -12.38 -6.21 -15.83
N LEU A 193 -11.43 -5.48 -16.43
CA LEU A 193 -10.05 -5.41 -15.94
C LEU A 193 -9.99 -4.86 -14.52
N GLN A 194 -10.64 -3.73 -14.23
CA GLN A 194 -10.62 -3.16 -12.88
C GLN A 194 -11.24 -4.09 -11.82
N ARG A 195 -12.12 -5.03 -12.20
CA ARG A 195 -12.77 -5.97 -11.27
C ARG A 195 -11.97 -7.26 -11.05
N VAL A 196 -10.94 -7.49 -11.85
CA VAL A 196 -10.08 -8.67 -11.74
C VAL A 196 -8.71 -8.26 -11.23
N ILE A 197 -8.04 -7.35 -11.94
CA ILE A 197 -6.67 -6.93 -11.64
C ILE A 197 -6.61 -5.52 -11.07
N VAL A 198 -5.54 -5.24 -10.36
CA VAL A 198 -5.18 -3.91 -9.86
C VAL A 198 -4.63 -3.08 -11.02
N THR A 199 -5.34 -2.01 -11.38
CA THR A 199 -4.92 -1.08 -12.45
C THR A 199 -4.17 0.14 -11.87
N PRO A 200 -3.48 0.94 -12.71
CA PRO A 200 -2.82 2.16 -12.26
C PRO A 200 -3.76 3.11 -11.49
N ALA A 201 -4.94 3.46 -12.00
CA ALA A 201 -5.86 4.35 -11.29
C ALA A 201 -6.28 3.79 -9.91
N PHE A 202 -6.50 2.47 -9.83
CA PHE A 202 -6.85 1.80 -8.57
C PHE A 202 -5.72 1.90 -7.55
N HIS A 203 -4.49 1.55 -7.92
CA HIS A 203 -3.37 1.57 -6.98
C HIS A 203 -2.82 2.99 -6.72
N HIS A 204 -2.85 3.90 -7.69
CA HIS A 204 -2.47 5.29 -7.47
C HIS A 204 -3.39 5.94 -6.44
N SER A 205 -4.71 5.69 -6.48
CA SER A 205 -5.63 6.21 -5.46
C SER A 205 -5.24 5.80 -4.03
N HIS A 206 -4.67 4.60 -3.85
CA HIS A 206 -4.14 4.14 -2.57
C HIS A 206 -2.89 4.93 -2.12
N HIS A 207 -2.05 5.36 -3.07
CA HIS A 207 -0.86 6.16 -2.78
C HIS A 207 -1.12 7.66 -2.64
N GLY A 208 -2.31 8.12 -3.00
CA GLY A 208 -2.62 9.53 -3.03
C GLY A 208 -2.59 10.18 -1.65
N LYS A 209 -2.08 11.41 -1.57
CA LYS A 209 -1.68 12.04 -0.30
C LYS A 209 -2.83 12.25 0.69
N SER A 210 -4.01 12.63 0.20
CA SER A 210 -5.13 13.00 1.06
C SER A 210 -6.47 12.78 0.39
N GLN A 211 -7.44 12.22 1.12
CA GLN A 211 -8.81 12.03 0.63
C GLN A 211 -9.52 13.35 0.27
N LEU A 212 -8.98 14.52 0.66
CA LEU A 212 -9.54 15.83 0.32
C LEU A 212 -9.75 16.01 -1.19
N ASP A 213 -8.83 15.50 -2.01
CA ASP A 213 -8.89 15.56 -3.48
C ASP A 213 -10.08 14.78 -4.09
N GLY A 214 -10.75 13.94 -3.31
CA GLY A 214 -11.91 13.15 -3.74
C GLY A 214 -11.58 11.90 -4.56
N VAL A 215 -10.31 11.65 -4.84
CA VAL A 215 -9.81 10.49 -5.60
C VAL A 215 -9.04 9.55 -4.68
N SER A 216 -8.14 10.10 -3.87
CA SER A 216 -7.24 9.36 -2.99
C SER A 216 -8.00 8.63 -1.89
N ASP A 217 -7.58 7.41 -1.58
CA ASP A 217 -7.96 6.66 -0.39
C ASP A 217 -6.81 5.78 0.12
N PRO A 218 -5.89 6.34 0.93
CA PRO A 218 -4.78 5.58 1.52
C PRO A 218 -5.16 4.45 2.44
N ASN A 219 -6.44 4.37 2.83
CA ASN A 219 -6.93 3.35 3.73
C ASN A 219 -7.86 2.36 3.00
N GLY A 220 -7.83 2.31 1.67
CA GLY A 220 -8.54 1.34 0.83
C GLY A 220 -7.63 0.81 -0.29
N ASN A 221 -8.15 -0.03 -1.17
CA ASN A 221 -7.43 -0.55 -2.35
C ASN A 221 -6.10 -1.25 -2.02
N PHE A 222 -6.13 -2.22 -1.10
CA PHE A 222 -4.94 -2.92 -0.62
C PHE A 222 -4.47 -4.06 -1.55
N GLY A 223 -5.27 -4.45 -2.53
CA GLY A 223 -4.93 -5.46 -3.52
C GLY A 223 -3.62 -5.15 -4.21
N ASN A 224 -2.81 -6.19 -4.42
CA ASN A 224 -1.50 -6.05 -5.04
C ASN A 224 -1.57 -6.44 -6.52
N MET A 225 -2.11 -7.62 -6.81
CA MET A 225 -2.41 -8.10 -8.17
C MET A 225 -3.90 -8.17 -8.45
N PHE A 226 -4.72 -8.75 -7.56
CA PHE A 226 -6.18 -8.83 -7.75
C PHE A 226 -6.93 -7.78 -6.95
N SER A 227 -7.93 -7.14 -7.57
CA SER A 227 -8.85 -6.22 -6.89
C SER A 227 -10.03 -6.94 -6.23
N ILE A 228 -10.11 -8.28 -6.39
CA ILE A 228 -11.22 -9.11 -5.90
C ILE A 228 -11.29 -9.10 -4.37
N TRP A 229 -10.14 -9.12 -3.69
CA TRP A 229 -10.10 -9.09 -2.22
C TRP A 229 -10.66 -7.79 -1.65
N ASP A 230 -10.34 -6.66 -2.27
CA ASP A 230 -10.91 -5.37 -1.90
C ASP A 230 -12.43 -5.33 -2.08
N GLN A 231 -12.95 -6.01 -3.11
CA GLN A 231 -14.39 -6.09 -3.34
C GLN A 231 -15.08 -6.95 -2.29
N ILE A 232 -14.54 -8.14 -2.01
CA ILE A 232 -15.10 -9.07 -1.02
C ILE A 232 -15.11 -8.44 0.37
N LEU A 233 -14.06 -7.70 0.72
CA LEU A 233 -13.84 -7.18 2.06
C LEU A 233 -14.21 -5.70 2.21
N GLY A 234 -14.84 -5.10 1.20
CA GLY A 234 -15.39 -3.75 1.25
C GLY A 234 -14.35 -2.63 1.36
N THR A 235 -13.15 -2.84 0.81
CA THR A 235 -12.07 -1.84 0.76
C THR A 235 -11.84 -1.27 -0.63
N ALA A 236 -12.61 -1.70 -1.64
CA ALA A 236 -12.50 -1.24 -3.02
C ALA A 236 -13.12 0.16 -3.23
N SER A 237 -12.33 1.05 -3.83
CA SER A 237 -12.69 2.37 -4.32
C SER A 237 -12.27 2.49 -5.77
N PHE A 238 -13.21 2.28 -6.69
CA PHE A 238 -12.94 2.35 -8.13
C PHE A 238 -13.02 3.79 -8.63
N ARG A 239 -11.87 4.41 -8.82
CA ARG A 239 -11.74 5.74 -9.45
C ARG A 239 -11.26 5.61 -10.88
N ARG A 240 -11.66 6.57 -11.73
CA ARG A 240 -11.18 6.71 -13.12
C ARG A 240 -10.23 7.90 -13.29
N GLU A 241 -9.86 8.49 -12.16
CA GLU A 241 -9.04 9.67 -12.02
C GLU A 241 -7.81 9.31 -11.19
N PHE A 242 -6.83 10.21 -11.15
CA PHE A 242 -5.57 10.02 -10.44
C PHE A 242 -5.44 11.09 -9.35
N PRO A 243 -4.78 10.79 -8.23
CA PRO A 243 -4.52 11.77 -7.17
C PRO A 243 -3.86 13.04 -7.67
N GLU A 244 -4.17 14.16 -7.01
CA GLU A 244 -3.51 15.45 -7.26
C GLU A 244 -2.05 15.44 -6.80
N SER A 245 -1.76 14.71 -5.73
CA SER A 245 -0.42 14.55 -5.16
C SER A 245 -0.25 13.21 -4.44
N TYR A 246 1.00 12.78 -4.26
CA TYR A 246 1.40 11.56 -3.56
C TYR A 246 2.30 11.92 -2.37
N GLY A 247 2.64 10.91 -1.57
CA GLY A 247 3.45 11.08 -0.37
C GLY A 247 2.60 11.19 0.89
N LEU A 248 3.25 11.53 2.01
CA LEU A 248 2.59 11.67 3.31
C LEU A 248 2.29 13.15 3.60
N GLU A 249 1.19 13.40 4.33
CA GLU A 249 0.87 14.75 4.84
C GLU A 249 1.96 15.25 5.80
N ASN A 250 2.37 14.39 6.73
CA ASN A 250 3.48 14.62 7.66
C ASN A 250 4.70 13.78 7.26
N ASP A 251 5.63 14.41 6.54
CA ASP A 251 6.85 13.76 6.06
C ASP A 251 8.13 14.49 6.50
N PRO A 252 8.84 14.00 7.53
CA PRO A 252 10.10 14.59 7.98
C PRO A 252 11.31 14.19 7.10
N LYS A 253 11.08 13.50 5.96
CA LYS A 253 12.13 13.16 4.97
C LYS A 253 13.30 12.40 5.58
N GLU A 254 13.00 11.26 6.21
CA GLU A 254 14.01 10.43 6.88
C GLU A 254 15.10 9.92 5.92
N LYS A 255 16.31 9.73 6.44
CA LYS A 255 17.39 9.06 5.70
C LYS A 255 17.01 7.60 5.40
N TRP A 256 17.46 7.10 4.26
CA TRP A 256 17.22 5.74 3.77
C TRP A 256 17.68 4.69 4.78
N THR A 257 18.72 4.97 5.56
CA THR A 257 19.22 4.04 6.60
C THR A 257 18.16 3.79 7.68
N ALA A 258 17.50 4.84 8.16
CA ALA A 258 16.41 4.69 9.13
C ALA A 258 15.19 4.02 8.49
N GLN A 259 14.85 4.37 7.24
CA GLN A 259 13.73 3.76 6.52
C GLN A 259 13.95 2.25 6.29
N PHE A 260 15.15 1.84 5.85
CA PHE A 260 15.45 0.46 5.48
C PHE A 260 15.68 -0.44 6.70
N PHE A 261 16.43 0.03 7.70
CA PHE A 261 16.87 -0.77 8.85
C PHE A 261 16.00 -0.56 10.10
N TYR A 262 14.85 0.10 10.02
CA TYR A 262 13.93 0.19 11.16
C TYR A 262 13.54 -1.21 11.66
N PRO A 263 13.56 -1.49 12.99
CA PRO A 263 13.81 -0.58 14.11
C PRO A 263 15.26 -0.50 14.61
N ALA A 264 16.20 -1.21 13.99
CA ALA A 264 17.60 -1.22 14.41
C ALA A 264 18.26 0.17 14.24
N VAL A 265 17.92 0.87 13.17
CA VAL A 265 18.29 2.28 12.94
C VAL A 265 17.02 3.12 13.02
N ALA A 266 17.04 4.13 13.91
CA ALA A 266 15.94 5.06 14.09
C ALA A 266 16.24 6.40 13.38
N SER A 267 15.18 7.16 13.08
CA SER A 267 15.36 8.53 12.60
C SER A 267 15.99 9.41 13.69
N ALA A 268 16.84 10.35 13.26
CA ALA A 268 17.39 11.40 14.12
C ALA A 268 16.39 12.54 14.35
N ASP A 269 15.37 12.67 13.50
CA ASP A 269 14.32 13.67 13.66
C ASP A 269 13.30 13.20 14.72
N PRO A 270 13.14 13.91 15.86
CA PRO A 270 12.18 13.54 16.91
C PRO A 270 10.72 13.58 16.46
N ALA A 271 10.38 14.34 15.40
CA ALA A 271 9.03 14.39 14.84
C ALA A 271 8.70 13.16 13.98
N SER A 272 9.69 12.35 13.58
CA SER A 272 9.48 11.14 12.80
C SER A 272 8.86 10.02 13.61
N GLU A 273 7.87 9.32 13.02
CA GLU A 273 7.22 8.16 13.64
C GLU A 273 8.19 6.99 13.88
N ILE A 274 9.33 6.97 13.18
CA ILE A 274 10.38 5.96 13.32
C ILE A 274 11.58 6.43 14.15
N SER A 275 11.45 7.56 14.87
CA SER A 275 12.42 7.97 15.87
C SER A 275 12.30 7.13 17.15
N ARG A 276 13.37 7.09 17.95
CA ARG A 276 13.38 6.31 19.20
C ARG A 276 12.39 6.92 20.20
N GLY A 277 11.50 6.07 20.73
CA GLY A 277 10.54 6.48 21.75
C GLY A 277 9.36 7.30 21.24
N PHE A 278 9.21 7.48 19.92
CA PHE A 278 8.07 8.19 19.34
C PHE A 278 6.74 7.59 19.79
N LYS A 279 5.83 8.46 20.25
CA LYS A 279 4.45 8.14 20.59
C LYS A 279 3.53 9.16 19.95
N LYS A 280 2.47 8.69 19.30
CA LYS A 280 1.40 9.57 18.81
C LYS A 280 0.75 10.26 20.01
N GLN A 281 0.59 11.57 19.91
CA GLN A 281 -0.03 12.38 20.96
C GLN A 281 -1.55 12.37 20.79
N ASP A 282 -2.26 12.40 21.91
CA ASP A 282 -3.71 12.57 21.92
C ASP A 282 -4.03 14.07 21.96
N HIS A 283 -4.72 14.55 20.93
CA HIS A 283 -5.11 15.95 20.78
C HIS A 283 -6.63 16.14 20.98
N ARG A 284 -7.34 15.13 21.48
CA ARG A 284 -8.77 15.25 21.77
C ARG A 284 -9.01 16.23 22.90
N THR A 285 -10.05 17.03 22.74
CA THR A 285 -10.57 17.93 23.78
C THR A 285 -12.08 17.72 23.93
N GLU A 286 -12.62 17.99 25.11
CA GLU A 286 -14.07 17.90 25.33
C GLU A 286 -14.81 19.09 24.70
N GLU A 287 -14.13 20.24 24.53
CA GLU A 287 -14.71 21.40 23.86
C GLU A 287 -14.80 21.21 22.34
N PRO A 288 -15.96 21.47 21.72
CA PRO A 288 -16.07 21.41 20.27
C PRO A 288 -15.32 22.55 19.59
N SER A 289 -14.81 22.30 18.40
CA SER A 289 -14.22 23.35 17.58
C SER A 289 -15.34 24.18 16.94
N LYS A 290 -15.40 25.46 17.29
CA LYS A 290 -16.34 26.43 16.73
C LYS A 290 -15.67 27.10 15.52
N LEU A 291 -16.17 26.82 14.33
CA LEU A 291 -15.59 27.33 13.09
C LEU A 291 -16.68 27.68 12.07
N GLU A 292 -16.30 28.35 10.99
CA GLU A 292 -17.20 28.60 9.86
C GLU A 292 -16.92 27.61 8.74
N LEU A 293 -17.98 26.95 8.30
CA LEU A 293 -17.97 26.10 7.11
C LEU A 293 -18.37 26.93 5.89
N GLU A 294 -17.82 26.57 4.74
CA GLU A 294 -18.12 27.18 3.45
C GLU A 294 -18.90 26.18 2.57
N LYS A 295 -20.06 26.58 2.06
CA LYS A 295 -20.88 25.73 1.19
C LYS A 295 -20.06 25.19 0.01
N GLY A 296 -20.13 23.89 -0.24
CA GLY A 296 -19.43 23.23 -1.35
C GLY A 296 -17.98 22.88 -1.06
N LYS A 297 -17.39 23.39 0.03
CA LYS A 297 -16.03 23.07 0.42
C LYS A 297 -15.98 21.68 1.07
N ALA A 298 -15.02 20.87 0.61
CA ALA A 298 -14.70 19.59 1.23
C ALA A 298 -13.79 19.78 2.44
N TYR A 299 -14.07 19.04 3.49
CA TYR A 299 -13.30 18.99 4.73
C TYR A 299 -13.01 17.53 5.07
N LEU A 300 -11.91 17.30 5.79
CA LEU A 300 -11.50 15.97 6.22
C LEU A 300 -11.44 15.94 7.75
N TRP A 301 -12.48 15.43 8.38
CA TRP A 301 -12.60 15.41 9.84
C TRP A 301 -11.77 14.26 10.44
N CYS A 302 -11.01 14.57 11.49
CA CYS A 302 -10.20 13.59 12.20
C CYS A 302 -11.09 12.68 13.07
N ARG A 303 -11.09 11.37 12.79
CA ARG A 303 -11.75 10.35 13.64
C ARG A 303 -10.86 9.81 14.76
N CYS A 304 -9.55 9.82 14.59
CA CYS A 304 -8.62 9.14 15.50
C CYS A 304 -8.29 9.94 16.78
N GLY A 305 -8.40 11.28 16.72
CA GLY A 305 -7.98 12.17 17.81
C GLY A 305 -6.47 12.46 17.87
N LEU A 306 -5.67 11.86 16.97
CA LEU A 306 -4.21 11.97 16.95
C LEU A 306 -3.69 13.11 16.09
N SER A 307 -4.57 13.84 15.40
CA SER A 307 -4.16 14.98 14.58
C SER A 307 -3.89 16.19 15.46
N ALA A 308 -2.76 16.87 15.23
CA ALA A 308 -2.44 18.16 15.83
C ALA A 308 -3.26 19.32 15.21
N ASN A 309 -3.82 19.12 14.01
CA ASN A 309 -4.67 20.08 13.29
C ASN A 309 -6.17 19.90 13.59
N GLN A 310 -6.54 19.62 14.84
CA GLN A 310 -7.95 19.43 15.20
C GLN A 310 -8.81 20.63 14.79
N PRO A 311 -10.04 20.40 14.28
CA PRO A 311 -10.77 19.12 14.23
C PRO A 311 -10.48 18.30 12.96
N PHE A 312 -9.59 18.77 12.08
CA PHE A 312 -9.31 18.16 10.79
C PHE A 312 -8.18 17.13 10.87
N CYS A 313 -8.08 16.31 9.83
CA CYS A 313 -7.06 15.29 9.69
C CYS A 313 -5.75 15.89 9.18
N ASP A 314 -4.62 15.31 9.62
CA ASP A 314 -3.26 15.62 9.15
C ASP A 314 -2.46 14.35 8.79
N GLY A 315 -3.15 13.22 8.58
CA GLY A 315 -2.50 11.93 8.30
C GLY A 315 -2.04 11.15 9.53
N SER A 316 -2.08 11.71 10.75
CA SER A 316 -1.60 11.02 11.96
C SER A 316 -2.37 9.72 12.31
N HIS A 317 -3.47 9.40 11.62
CA HIS A 317 -4.20 8.13 11.77
C HIS A 317 -3.51 6.92 11.16
N HIS A 318 -2.53 7.06 10.27
CA HIS A 318 -1.91 5.89 9.62
C HIS A 318 -1.31 4.91 10.64
N GLY A 319 -1.42 3.61 10.39
CA GLY A 319 -1.05 2.58 11.37
C GLY A 319 -2.04 2.46 12.54
N THR A 320 -3.26 2.96 12.38
CA THR A 320 -4.39 2.75 13.30
C THR A 320 -5.61 2.23 12.54
N LYS A 321 -6.60 1.70 13.26
CA LYS A 321 -7.86 1.27 12.65
C LYS A 321 -8.76 2.41 12.14
N TYR A 322 -8.43 3.66 12.44
CA TYR A 322 -9.29 4.81 12.16
C TYR A 322 -9.02 5.36 10.75
N LYS A 323 -10.11 5.71 10.06
CA LYS A 323 -10.09 6.44 8.80
C LYS A 323 -10.74 7.80 9.00
N PRO A 324 -10.19 8.90 8.44
CA PRO A 324 -10.84 10.20 8.52
C PRO A 324 -12.19 10.19 7.78
N LEU A 325 -13.00 11.23 8.02
CA LEU A 325 -14.28 11.43 7.35
C LEU A 325 -14.19 12.62 6.41
N ARG A 326 -14.19 12.37 5.10
CA ARG A 326 -14.40 13.41 4.10
C ARG A 326 -15.87 13.80 4.07
N PHE A 327 -16.17 15.09 4.20
CA PHE A 327 -17.52 15.61 4.04
C PHE A 327 -17.52 16.96 3.31
N GLU A 328 -18.60 17.26 2.62
CA GLU A 328 -18.81 18.54 1.95
C GLU A 328 -19.85 19.35 2.74
N ALA A 329 -19.55 20.61 3.03
CA ALA A 329 -20.48 21.46 3.75
C ALA A 329 -21.66 21.86 2.86
N LYS A 330 -22.89 21.53 3.30
CA LYS A 330 -24.12 21.81 2.53
C LYS A 330 -24.58 23.27 2.60
N ARG A 331 -24.10 24.02 3.59
CA ARG A 331 -24.42 25.44 3.82
C ARG A 331 -23.22 26.15 4.43
N SER A 332 -23.09 27.44 4.15
CA SER A 332 -22.10 28.29 4.81
C SER A 332 -22.60 28.70 6.19
N GLY A 333 -21.68 28.81 7.16
CA GLY A 333 -21.97 29.37 8.47
C GLY A 333 -21.30 28.64 9.62
N LYS A 334 -21.59 29.11 10.84
CA LYS A 334 -21.02 28.59 12.08
C LYS A 334 -21.42 27.13 12.30
N ALA A 335 -20.43 26.31 12.64
CA ALA A 335 -20.59 24.90 12.99
C ALA A 335 -19.71 24.55 14.19
N ASN A 336 -20.17 23.56 14.95
CA ASN A 336 -19.43 22.98 16.05
C ASN A 336 -19.00 21.56 15.63
N LEU A 337 -17.71 21.37 15.35
CA LEU A 337 -17.18 20.05 15.03
C LEU A 337 -16.69 19.33 16.29
N CYS A 338 -16.92 18.02 16.35
CA CYS A 338 -16.56 17.20 17.50
C CYS A 338 -15.03 17.04 17.61
N GLN A 339 -14.48 17.29 18.81
CA GLN A 339 -13.07 17.04 19.14
C GLN A 339 -12.87 15.84 20.08
N CYS A 340 -13.86 15.47 20.90
CA CYS A 340 -13.77 14.33 21.80
C CYS A 340 -13.87 12.96 21.10
N LYS A 341 -14.38 12.96 19.85
CA LYS A 341 -14.58 11.80 18.96
C LYS A 341 -15.60 10.78 19.49
N ARG A 342 -16.54 11.23 20.33
CA ARG A 342 -17.63 10.43 20.91
C ARG A 342 -19.01 10.77 20.33
N THR A 343 -19.08 11.67 19.34
CA THR A 343 -20.35 12.09 18.73
C THR A 343 -21.04 10.91 18.03
N GLY A 344 -22.36 10.82 18.17
CA GLY A 344 -23.21 9.95 17.35
C GLY A 344 -23.60 10.58 16.01
N THR A 345 -23.32 11.88 15.81
CA THR A 345 -23.68 12.64 14.61
C THR A 345 -22.45 13.23 13.92
N GLU A 346 -21.48 12.36 13.56
CA GLU A 346 -20.26 12.78 12.88
C GLU A 346 -20.54 13.68 11.66
N PRO A 347 -19.73 14.75 11.43
CA PRO A 347 -18.60 15.22 12.22
C PRO A 347 -18.97 16.22 13.33
N PHE A 348 -20.26 16.49 13.53
CA PHE A 348 -20.76 17.58 14.38
C PHE A 348 -20.77 17.20 15.87
N CYS A 349 -20.66 18.19 16.73
CA CYS A 349 -20.82 18.01 18.17
C CYS A 349 -22.30 17.86 18.55
N ASP A 350 -22.62 16.82 19.31
CA ASP A 350 -23.96 16.50 19.83
C ASP A 350 -24.04 16.59 21.37
N GLY A 351 -22.98 17.07 22.03
CA GLY A 351 -22.89 17.14 23.49
C GLY A 351 -22.50 15.83 24.18
N SER A 352 -22.17 14.75 23.45
CA SER A 352 -21.82 13.45 24.03
C SER A 352 -20.64 13.47 25.04
N HIS A 353 -19.79 14.51 25.00
CA HIS A 353 -18.75 14.73 25.98
C HIS A 353 -19.28 15.00 27.41
N GLN A 354 -20.48 15.58 27.53
CA GLN A 354 -21.08 15.97 28.81
C GLN A 354 -21.72 14.80 29.56
N MET A 355 -21.99 13.67 28.88
CA MET A 355 -22.63 12.52 29.49
C MET A 355 -21.69 11.73 30.43
N LYS A 356 -20.37 11.87 30.30
CA LYS A 356 -19.38 11.21 31.18
C LYS A 356 -18.96 12.03 32.40
N SER A 357 -19.16 13.35 32.41
CA SER A 357 -18.79 14.17 33.58
C SER A 357 -19.79 14.06 34.74
N ARG A 358 -20.90 13.32 34.56
CA ARG A 358 -21.97 13.13 35.56
C ARG A 358 -21.91 11.78 36.30
N SER A 359 -20.88 10.98 36.05
CA SER A 359 -20.72 9.63 36.64
C SER A 359 -19.52 9.52 37.61
N THR A 360 -19.09 10.65 38.17
CA THR A 360 -18.19 10.76 39.33
C THR A 360 -18.87 11.65 40.34
#